data_AF-A0AAU9JVN4-F1
#
_entry.id   AF-A0AAU9JVN4-F1
#
_cell.length_a   1.000
_cell.length_b   1.000
_cell.length_c   1.000
_cell.angle_alpha   90.00
_cell.angle_beta   90.00
_cell.angle_gamma   90.00
#
_symmetry.space_group_name_H-M   'P 1'
#
loop_
_entity.id
_entity.type
_entity.pdbx_description
1 polymer ?
#
loop_
_entity_poly.entity_id
_entity_poly.type
_entity_poly.pdbx_seq_one_letter_code
_entity_poly.pdbx_strand_id
1 'polypeptide(L)'
;MSEEGYSPVREDIANLTWHKMTPEELSKNLQSDLNEGLTQEKAQQKLKSTGRNCLYEDQSAFYKILKHLFSRITVPLYILAFLFYLAYREGLINSFLYRSLPLIAFVISVITIIKSENAAKEIKLVENQIPQKCTVIREKKEMIISRYEIVPGDIILVKIGETVPADIRILSANDCKINIQCLTDSETILERSEKCTSQEFLQSQNISYFGSLCVQGECKGVAITTGQKTLLSRLVHSK
;
A
#
# COMPACT_ATOMS: atom_id res chain seq x y z
N MET A 1 -23.78 -22.51 -5.78
CA MET A 1 -22.56 -22.32 -4.97
C MET A 1 -21.45 -21.99 -5.93
N SER A 2 -21.43 -20.74 -6.39
CA SER A 2 -20.53 -20.24 -7.42
C SER A 2 -19.17 -19.96 -6.81
N GLU A 3 -18.15 -20.61 -7.36
CA GLU A 3 -16.74 -20.26 -7.23
C GLU A 3 -16.52 -18.83 -7.74
N GLU A 4 -16.67 -17.84 -6.87
CA GLU A 4 -16.28 -16.47 -7.17
C GLU A 4 -14.76 -16.32 -7.01
N GLY A 5 -14.08 -16.25 -8.17
CA GLY A 5 -12.89 -15.45 -8.42
C GLY A 5 -11.81 -15.44 -7.32
N TYR A 6 -10.87 -16.37 -7.41
CA TYR A 6 -9.59 -16.29 -6.69
C TYR A 6 -8.82 -15.04 -7.18
N SER A 7 -8.92 -13.93 -6.44
CA SER A 7 -8.17 -12.69 -6.74
C SER A 7 -6.69 -12.86 -6.36
N PRO A 8 -5.72 -12.46 -7.21
CA PRO A 8 -4.28 -12.58 -6.94
C PRO A 8 -3.84 -11.90 -5.64
N VAL A 9 -4.62 -10.92 -5.18
CA VAL A 9 -4.35 -10.21 -3.92
C VAL A 9 -4.57 -11.09 -2.68
N ARG A 10 -5.45 -12.10 -2.75
CA ARG A 10 -5.63 -13.05 -1.64
C ARG A 10 -4.43 -13.98 -1.47
N GLU A 11 -3.77 -14.38 -2.57
CA GLU A 11 -2.52 -15.17 -2.50
C GLU A 11 -1.36 -14.33 -1.93
N ASP A 12 -1.23 -13.08 -2.37
CA ASP A 12 -0.21 -12.16 -1.84
C ASP A 12 -0.38 -11.85 -0.35
N ILE A 13 -1.63 -11.81 0.13
CA ILE A 13 -1.95 -11.64 1.56
C ILE A 13 -1.73 -12.96 2.32
N ALA A 14 -2.07 -14.12 1.74
CA ALA A 14 -1.86 -15.43 2.36
C ALA A 14 -0.37 -15.75 2.56
N ASN A 15 0.50 -15.21 1.70
CA ASN A 15 1.96 -15.34 1.81
C ASN A 15 2.59 -14.41 2.86
N LEU A 16 1.84 -13.50 3.50
CA LEU A 16 2.36 -12.67 4.58
C LEU A 16 2.52 -13.52 5.84
N THR A 17 3.76 -13.76 6.26
CA THR A 17 4.11 -14.59 7.42
C THR A 17 4.56 -13.79 8.64
N TRP A 18 4.44 -12.46 8.61
CA TRP A 18 4.92 -11.58 9.68
C TRP A 18 4.27 -11.84 11.05
N HIS A 19 3.03 -12.35 11.08
CA HIS A 19 2.36 -12.76 12.31
C HIS A 19 2.96 -14.02 12.94
N LYS A 20 3.57 -14.89 12.13
CA LYS A 20 4.16 -16.18 12.56
C LYS A 20 5.60 -16.04 13.04
N MET A 21 6.30 -14.98 12.62
CA MET A 21 7.70 -14.74 13.01
C MET A 21 7.83 -14.47 14.50
N THR A 22 8.92 -14.98 15.09
CA THR A 22 9.28 -14.63 16.48
C THR A 22 9.76 -13.17 16.55
N PRO A 23 9.74 -12.53 17.72
CA PRO A 23 10.27 -11.18 17.89
C PRO A 23 11.73 -11.05 17.43
N GLU A 24 12.54 -12.10 17.63
CA GLU A 24 13.94 -12.15 17.24
C GLU A 24 14.13 -12.15 15.71
N GLU A 25 13.37 -13.00 15.01
CA GLU A 25 13.34 -13.03 13.54
C GLU A 25 12.87 -11.70 12.96
N LEU A 26 11.86 -11.11 13.60
CA LEU A 26 11.27 -9.85 13.17
C LEU A 26 12.25 -8.68 13.36
N SER A 27 12.98 -8.63 14.47
CA SER A 27 14.06 -7.67 14.72
C SER A 27 15.16 -7.78 13.66
N LYS A 28 15.55 -9.02 13.30
CA LYS A 28 16.58 -9.29 12.28
C LYS A 28 16.13 -8.87 10.88
N ASN A 29 14.90 -9.25 10.48
CA ASN A 29 14.34 -8.92 9.17
C ASN A 29 14.12 -7.42 8.99
N LEU A 30 13.62 -6.75 10.04
CA LEU A 30 13.39 -5.31 10.00
C LEU A 30 14.65 -4.51 10.35
N GLN A 31 15.78 -5.14 10.69
CA GLN A 31 17.01 -4.47 11.15
C GLN A 31 16.71 -3.40 12.23
N SER A 32 15.84 -3.74 13.19
CA SER A 32 15.34 -2.82 14.21
C SER A 32 15.43 -3.45 15.59
N ASP A 33 15.79 -2.64 16.59
CA ASP A 33 15.74 -3.05 17.99
C ASP A 33 14.30 -2.85 18.52
N LEU A 34 13.68 -3.93 19.00
CA LEU A 34 12.28 -3.90 19.47
C LEU A 34 12.10 -3.25 20.84
N ASN A 35 13.19 -3.07 21.60
CA ASN A 35 13.18 -2.40 22.90
C ASN A 35 13.53 -0.92 22.75
N GLU A 36 14.60 -0.64 21.99
CA GLU A 36 15.13 0.72 21.85
C GLU A 36 14.51 1.52 20.69
N GLY A 37 13.95 0.84 19.70
CA GLY A 37 13.49 1.44 18.46
C GLY A 37 14.65 1.75 17.50
N LEU A 38 14.32 2.35 16.35
CA LEU A 38 15.31 2.76 15.36
C LEU A 38 16.06 4.02 15.81
N THR A 39 17.32 4.15 15.38
CA THR A 39 18.04 5.43 15.46
C THR A 39 17.52 6.38 14.38
N GLN A 40 17.63 7.68 14.63
CA GLN A 40 17.14 8.69 13.68
C GLN A 40 17.86 8.60 12.33
N GLU A 41 19.15 8.28 12.34
CA GLU A 41 19.94 8.06 11.12
C GLU A 41 19.46 6.86 10.31
N LYS A 42 19.21 5.71 10.97
CA LYS A 42 18.69 4.51 10.29
C LYS A 42 17.30 4.75 9.73
N ALA A 43 16.45 5.47 10.46
CA ALA A 43 15.12 5.82 10.00
C ALA A 43 15.18 6.68 8.72
N GLN A 44 16.07 7.68 8.68
CA GLN A 44 16.27 8.51 7.49
C GLN A 44 16.86 7.72 6.30
N GLN A 45 17.80 6.81 6.55
CA GLN A 45 18.35 5.93 5.51
C GLN A 45 17.26 5.03 4.91
N LYS A 46 16.43 4.43 5.76
CA LYS A 46 15.28 3.62 5.31
C LYS A 46 14.22 4.43 4.60
N LEU A 47 14.01 5.68 4.99
CA LEU A 47 13.05 6.56 4.34
C LEU A 47 13.47 6.85 2.90
N LYS A 48 14.78 7.01 2.65
CA LYS A 48 15.34 7.18 1.30
C LYS A 48 15.19 5.92 0.45
N SER A 49 15.31 4.73 1.02
CA SER A 49 15.22 3.46 0.26
C SER A 49 13.78 2.96 0.07
N THR A 50 12.92 3.17 1.07
CA THR A 50 11.54 2.65 1.09
C THR A 50 10.54 3.64 0.51
N GLY A 51 10.87 4.93 0.53
CA GLY A 51 9.93 5.99 0.20
C GLY A 51 9.06 6.38 1.40
N ARG A 52 8.26 7.44 1.22
CA ARG A 52 7.35 7.95 2.25
C ARG A 52 6.18 7.00 2.48
N ASN A 53 5.65 7.00 3.69
CA ASN A 53 4.42 6.28 4.03
C ASN A 53 3.19 7.05 3.50
N CYS A 54 3.00 6.98 2.18
CA CYS A 54 1.84 7.52 1.47
C CYS A 54 1.18 6.42 0.62
N LEU A 55 -0.16 6.47 0.53
CA LEU A 55 -0.92 5.52 -0.31
C LEU A 55 -0.70 5.82 -1.79
N TYR A 56 -0.59 7.10 -2.14
CA TYR A 56 -0.31 7.54 -3.48
C TYR A 56 0.92 8.46 -3.49
N GLU A 57 1.91 8.14 -4.33
CA GLU A 57 3.08 8.98 -4.51
C GLU A 57 2.87 9.92 -5.69
N ASP A 58 3.04 11.22 -5.47
CA ASP A 58 2.92 12.23 -6.52
C ASP A 58 4.08 12.10 -7.51
N GLN A 59 3.83 11.37 -8.59
CA GLN A 59 4.77 11.22 -9.69
C GLN A 59 4.77 12.47 -10.57
N SER A 60 5.94 12.83 -11.10
CA SER A 60 6.05 13.91 -12.08
C SER A 60 5.20 13.62 -13.30
N ALA A 61 4.60 14.66 -13.88
CA ALA A 61 3.77 14.52 -15.08
C ALA A 61 4.53 13.80 -16.22
N PHE A 62 5.83 14.08 -16.37
CA PHE A 62 6.68 13.41 -17.35
C PHE A 62 6.80 11.90 -17.10
N TYR A 63 7.06 11.49 -15.85
CA TYR A 63 7.17 10.07 -15.51
C TYR A 63 5.83 9.33 -15.71
N LYS A 64 4.71 9.98 -15.39
CA LYS A 64 3.36 9.43 -15.63
C LYS A 64 3.12 9.19 -17.12
N ILE A 65 3.41 10.18 -17.96
CA ILE A 65 3.29 10.06 -19.42
C ILE A 65 4.16 8.92 -19.93
N LEU A 66 5.42 8.86 -19.50
CA LEU A 66 6.36 7.82 -19.91
C LEU A 66 5.86 6.41 -19.51
N LYS A 67 5.38 6.26 -18.28
CA LYS A 67 4.78 5.00 -17.79
C LYS A 67 3.57 4.58 -18.62
N HIS A 68 2.74 5.53 -19.04
CA HIS A 68 1.59 5.25 -19.90
C HIS A 68 2.00 4.88 -21.33
N LEU A 69 3.02 5.53 -21.91
CA LEU A 69 3.57 5.18 -23.23
C LEU A 69 4.08 3.74 -23.28
N PHE A 70 4.71 3.27 -22.20
CA PHE A 70 5.22 1.89 -22.07
C PHE A 70 4.23 0.95 -21.34
N SER A 71 2.95 1.30 -21.30
CA SER A 71 1.96 0.44 -20.64
C SER A 71 1.70 -0.84 -21.46
N ARG A 72 1.28 -1.91 -20.76
CA ARG A 72 0.90 -3.20 -21.39
C ARG A 72 -0.18 -3.06 -22.47
N ILE A 73 -0.98 -1.99 -22.42
CA ILE A 73 -2.05 -1.72 -23.39
C ILE A 73 -1.52 -0.90 -24.57
N THR A 74 -0.64 0.07 -24.32
CA THR A 74 -0.17 1.02 -25.35
C THR A 74 0.91 0.42 -26.25
N VAL A 75 1.79 -0.43 -25.72
CA VAL A 75 2.87 -1.06 -26.52
C VAL A 75 2.32 -1.90 -27.68
N PRO A 76 1.33 -2.81 -27.49
CA PRO A 76 0.71 -3.53 -28.60
C PRO A 76 0.05 -2.62 -29.64
N LEU A 77 -0.56 -1.51 -29.22
CA LEU A 77 -1.18 -0.54 -30.14
C LEU A 77 -0.15 0.12 -31.05
N TYR A 78 1.04 0.44 -30.54
CA TYR A 78 2.13 0.97 -31.36
C TYR A 78 2.67 -0.07 -32.35
N ILE A 79 2.82 -1.33 -31.91
CA ILE A 79 3.22 -2.43 -32.79
C ILE A 79 2.19 -2.61 -33.91
N LEU A 80 0.90 -2.60 -33.58
CA LEU A 80 -0.19 -2.74 -34.55
C LEU A 80 -0.23 -1.57 -35.54
N ALA A 81 -0.06 -0.34 -35.06
CA ALA A 81 0.06 0.86 -35.90
C ALA A 81 1.24 0.76 -36.87
N PHE A 82 2.38 0.22 -36.41
CA PHE A 82 3.55 -0.01 -37.25
C PHE A 82 3.30 -1.09 -38.33
N LEU A 83 2.66 -2.21 -37.97
CA LEU A 83 2.28 -3.25 -38.93
C LEU A 83 1.33 -2.73 -40.01
N PHE A 84 0.36 -1.88 -39.62
CA PHE A 84 -0.56 -1.27 -40.58
C PHE A 84 0.15 -0.30 -41.52
N TYR A 85 1.15 0.44 -41.02
CA TYR A 85 1.99 1.27 -41.88
C TYR A 85 2.74 0.45 -42.93
N LEU A 86 3.30 -0.71 -42.56
CA LEU A 86 3.96 -1.62 -43.52
C LEU A 86 2.97 -2.18 -44.54
N ALA A 87 1.79 -2.64 -44.10
CA ALA A 87 0.75 -3.16 -44.99
C ALA A 87 0.24 -2.09 -45.98
N TYR A 88 0.17 -0.83 -45.56
CA TYR A 88 -0.17 0.29 -46.44
C TYR A 88 0.90 0.52 -47.51
N ARG A 89 2.19 0.41 -47.15
CA ARG A 89 3.32 0.52 -48.09
C ARG A 89 3.29 -0.55 -49.18
N GLU A 90 2.78 -1.74 -48.88
CA GLU A 90 2.59 -2.82 -49.85
C GLU A 90 1.25 -2.76 -50.60
N GLY A 91 0.41 -1.76 -50.32
CA GLY A 91 -0.89 -1.57 -50.98
C GLY A 91 -1.98 -2.55 -50.52
N LEU A 92 -1.77 -3.28 -49.43
CA LEU A 92 -2.71 -4.29 -48.91
C LEU A 92 -3.91 -3.67 -48.19
N ILE A 93 -3.79 -2.41 -47.73
CA ILE A 93 -4.84 -1.72 -46.96
C ILE A 93 -5.05 -0.28 -47.43
N ASN A 94 -6.25 0.24 -47.17
CA ASN A 94 -6.62 1.63 -47.49
C ASN A 94 -5.91 2.66 -46.60
N SER A 95 -5.66 3.84 -47.16
CA SER A 95 -5.03 4.96 -46.44
C SER A 95 -5.82 5.47 -45.23
N PHE A 96 -7.11 5.12 -45.15
CA PHE A 96 -7.98 5.43 -44.01
C PHE A 96 -7.60 4.61 -42.76
N LEU A 97 -7.31 3.32 -42.92
CA LEU A 97 -7.01 2.40 -41.81
C LEU A 97 -5.67 2.73 -41.14
N TYR A 98 -4.65 3.12 -41.91
CA TYR A 98 -3.35 3.50 -41.34
C TYR A 98 -3.45 4.80 -40.51
N ARG A 99 -4.32 5.74 -40.91
CA ARG A 99 -4.46 7.05 -40.24
C ARG A 99 -5.37 7.01 -39.02
N SER A 100 -6.41 6.18 -39.03
CA SER A 100 -7.38 6.12 -37.93
C SER A 100 -6.81 5.42 -36.69
N LEU A 101 -5.99 4.39 -36.85
CA LEU A 101 -5.50 3.59 -35.73
C LEU A 101 -4.60 4.36 -34.75
N PRO A 102 -3.61 5.17 -35.18
CA PRO A 102 -2.82 6.01 -34.27
C PRO A 102 -3.67 7.05 -33.54
N LEU A 103 -4.69 7.61 -34.21
CA LEU A 103 -5.62 8.56 -33.59
C LEU A 103 -6.43 7.89 -32.48
N ILE A 104 -6.96 6.69 -32.73
CA ILE A 104 -7.68 5.90 -31.72
C ILE A 104 -6.76 5.57 -30.54
N ALA A 105 -5.54 5.11 -30.80
CA ALA A 105 -4.55 4.82 -29.76
C ALA A 105 -4.25 6.05 -28.90
N PHE A 106 -4.07 7.23 -29.52
CA PHE A 106 -3.86 8.49 -28.81
C PHE A 106 -5.06 8.86 -27.92
N VAL A 107 -6.28 8.77 -28.43
CA VAL A 107 -7.50 9.05 -27.65
C VAL A 107 -7.61 8.10 -26.45
N ILE A 108 -7.35 6.80 -26.65
CA ILE A 108 -7.33 5.81 -25.56
C ILE A 108 -6.29 6.20 -24.51
N SER A 109 -5.06 6.53 -24.91
CA SER A 109 -4.00 6.95 -23.98
C SER A 109 -4.40 8.17 -23.15
N VAL A 110 -5.02 9.19 -23.77
CA VAL A 110 -5.49 10.38 -23.06
C VAL A 110 -6.58 10.01 -22.04
N ILE A 111 -7.56 9.20 -22.43
CA ILE A 111 -8.62 8.74 -21.53
C ILE A 111 -8.01 7.96 -20.35
N THR A 112 -7.01 7.10 -20.60
CA THR A 112 -6.32 6.34 -19.56
C THR A 112 -5.59 7.24 -18.57
N ILE A 113 -4.94 8.31 -19.03
CA ILE A 113 -4.27 9.30 -18.16
C ILE A 113 -5.30 10.04 -17.29
N ILE A 114 -6.41 10.49 -17.87
CA ILE A 114 -7.46 11.18 -17.10
C ILE A 114 -8.04 10.25 -16.02
N LYS A 115 -8.29 8.98 -16.37
CA LYS A 115 -8.77 7.98 -15.42
C LYS A 115 -7.77 7.73 -14.28
N SER A 116 -6.47 7.66 -14.58
CA SER A 116 -5.45 7.44 -13.56
C SER A 116 -5.33 8.62 -12.59
N GLU A 117 -5.48 9.85 -13.08
CA GLU A 117 -5.51 11.05 -12.21
C GLU A 117 -6.76 11.10 -11.33
N ASN A 118 -7.93 10.72 -11.85
CA ASN A 118 -9.15 10.69 -11.05
C ASN A 118 -9.07 9.62 -9.95
N ALA A 119 -8.59 8.42 -10.27
CA ALA A 119 -8.34 7.37 -9.28
C ALA A 119 -7.34 7.83 -8.19
N ALA A 120 -6.27 8.53 -8.60
CA ALA A 120 -5.30 9.08 -7.66
C ALA A 120 -5.94 10.09 -6.69
N LYS A 121 -6.84 10.96 -7.17
CA LYS A 121 -7.54 11.94 -6.32
C LYS A 121 -8.42 11.26 -5.29
N GLU A 122 -9.14 10.20 -5.66
CA GLU A 122 -9.99 9.44 -4.75
C GLU A 122 -9.18 8.82 -3.61
N ILE A 123 -8.03 8.21 -3.94
CA ILE A 123 -7.12 7.64 -2.94
C ILE A 123 -6.62 8.71 -1.97
N LYS A 124 -6.26 9.90 -2.47
CA LYS A 124 -5.81 11.01 -1.61
C LYS A 124 -6.89 11.49 -0.65
N LEU A 125 -8.17 11.45 -1.05
CA LEU A 125 -9.26 11.83 -0.16
C LEU A 125 -9.39 10.86 1.01
N VAL A 126 -9.31 9.55 0.76
CA VAL A 126 -9.26 8.52 1.81
C VAL A 126 -8.02 8.72 2.69
N GLU A 127 -6.89 9.01 2.07
CA GLU A 127 -5.62 9.22 2.76
C GLU A 127 -5.67 10.37 3.75
N ASN A 128 -6.36 11.46 3.42
CA ASN A 128 -6.50 12.66 4.24
C ASN A 128 -7.38 12.47 5.48
N GLN A 129 -8.20 11.42 5.53
CA GLN A 129 -9.02 11.10 6.71
C GLN A 129 -8.19 10.47 7.84
N ILE A 130 -6.99 9.98 7.53
CA ILE A 130 -6.11 9.32 8.50
C ILE A 130 -5.18 10.37 9.12
N PRO A 131 -5.07 10.43 10.47
CA PRO A 131 -4.29 11.43 11.18
C PRO A 131 -2.85 11.55 10.68
N GLN A 132 -2.40 12.80 10.57
CA GLN A 132 -1.11 13.18 9.98
C GLN A 132 0.08 13.01 10.92
N LYS A 133 -0.19 12.92 12.23
CA LYS A 133 0.81 12.78 13.28
C LYS A 133 0.62 11.45 14.00
N CYS A 134 1.72 10.83 14.37
CA CYS A 134 1.74 9.57 15.09
C CYS A 134 2.85 9.57 16.14
N THR A 135 2.65 8.80 17.19
CA THR A 135 3.65 8.62 18.25
C THR A 135 4.53 7.41 17.92
N VAL A 136 5.83 7.63 17.84
CA VAL A 136 6.82 6.57 17.62
C VAL A 136 7.87 6.56 18.72
N ILE A 137 8.51 5.42 18.91
CA ILE A 137 9.65 5.26 19.82
C ILE A 137 10.90 5.07 18.96
N ARG A 138 11.81 6.05 19.05
CA ARG A 138 13.15 6.02 18.44
C ARG A 138 14.17 6.38 19.51
N GLU A 139 15.27 5.65 19.57
CA GLU A 139 16.32 5.87 20.58
C GLU A 139 15.80 5.91 22.03
N LYS A 140 14.86 5.00 22.36
CA LYS A 140 14.14 4.90 23.65
C LYS A 140 13.27 6.11 24.02
N LYS A 141 13.09 7.08 23.13
CA LYS A 141 12.29 8.27 23.37
C LYS A 141 11.01 8.22 22.55
N GLU A 142 9.90 8.54 23.22
CA GLU A 142 8.64 8.81 22.55
C GLU A 142 8.72 10.16 21.84
N MET A 143 8.40 10.16 20.55
CA MET A 143 8.38 11.36 19.73
C MET A 143 7.19 11.37 18.78
N ILE A 144 6.62 12.55 18.56
CA ILE A 144 5.55 12.74 17.59
C ILE A 144 6.18 13.11 16.25
N ILE A 145 5.98 12.26 15.25
CA ILE A 145 6.47 12.48 13.88
C ILE A 145 5.31 12.56 12.90
N SER A 146 5.60 13.03 11.69
CA SER A 146 4.64 12.89 10.60
C SER A 146 4.52 11.42 10.20
N ARG A 147 3.29 10.95 9.95
CA ARG A 147 3.05 9.61 9.44
C ARG A 147 3.85 9.29 8.18
N TYR A 148 4.15 10.29 7.35
CA TYR A 148 4.89 10.14 6.10
C TYR A 148 6.35 9.72 6.31
N GLU A 149 6.88 9.93 7.51
CA GLU A 149 8.26 9.59 7.91
C GLU A 149 8.36 8.22 8.60
N ILE A 150 7.25 7.49 8.73
CA ILE A 150 7.25 6.13 9.26
C ILE A 150 7.91 5.20 8.25
N VAL A 151 8.82 4.36 8.75
CA VAL A 151 9.50 3.34 7.97
C VAL A 151 9.32 1.95 8.59
N PRO A 152 9.47 0.87 7.81
CA PRO A 152 9.47 -0.49 8.36
C PRO A 152 10.54 -0.65 9.45
N GLY A 153 10.12 -1.16 10.60
CA GLY A 153 10.91 -1.31 11.81
C GLY A 153 10.73 -0.19 12.84
N ASP A 154 10.03 0.91 12.53
CA ASP A 154 9.66 1.89 13.56
C ASP A 154 8.71 1.27 14.59
N ILE A 155 8.92 1.58 15.86
CA ILE A 155 8.00 1.23 16.92
C ILE A 155 6.96 2.33 17.03
N ILE A 156 5.69 1.98 16.92
CA ILE A 156 4.55 2.88 16.97
C ILE A 156 3.77 2.58 18.24
N LEU A 157 3.39 3.64 18.95
CA LEU A 157 2.45 3.59 20.07
C LEU A 157 1.11 4.10 19.58
N VAL A 158 0.06 3.30 19.80
CA VAL A 158 -1.31 3.65 19.42
C VAL A 158 -2.16 3.65 20.68
N LYS A 159 -2.83 4.77 20.93
CA LYS A 159 -3.73 4.95 22.08
C LYS A 159 -5.18 4.98 21.63
N ILE A 160 -6.09 4.86 22.59
CA ILE A 160 -7.53 5.02 22.37
C ILE A 160 -7.84 6.31 21.60
N GLY A 161 -8.69 6.21 20.57
CA GLY A 161 -9.06 7.31 19.69
C GLY A 161 -8.07 7.59 18.55
N GLU A 162 -6.90 6.96 18.54
CA GLU A 162 -5.93 7.11 17.47
C GLU A 162 -6.13 6.06 16.37
N THR A 163 -5.84 6.45 15.12
CA THR A 163 -5.81 5.55 13.98
C THR A 163 -4.42 4.97 13.79
N VAL A 164 -4.34 3.69 13.49
CA VAL A 164 -3.11 2.97 13.21
C VAL A 164 -2.46 3.51 11.91
N PRO A 165 -1.23 4.07 11.96
CA PRO A 165 -0.64 4.83 10.85
C PRO A 165 0.18 4.01 9.84
N ALA A 166 0.35 2.70 10.06
CA ALA A 166 0.98 1.73 9.15
C ALA A 166 0.51 0.31 9.52
N ASP A 167 0.76 -0.72 8.71
CA ASP A 167 0.50 -2.08 9.22
C ASP A 167 1.56 -2.45 10.26
N ILE A 168 1.12 -2.85 11.46
CA ILE A 168 1.99 -3.09 12.62
C ILE A 168 1.88 -4.52 13.12
N ARG A 169 3.00 -5.07 13.60
CA ARG A 169 3.07 -6.27 14.41
C ARG A 169 3.04 -5.85 15.87
N ILE A 170 2.07 -6.36 16.62
CA ILE A 170 1.85 -5.98 18.02
C ILE A 170 2.91 -6.62 18.90
N LEU A 171 3.64 -5.81 19.64
CA LEU A 171 4.65 -6.24 20.61
C LEU A 171 4.07 -6.32 22.01
N SER A 172 3.21 -5.37 22.37
CA SER A 172 2.45 -5.39 23.62
C SER A 172 1.09 -4.72 23.42
N ALA A 173 0.08 -5.20 24.15
CA ALA A 173 -1.27 -4.64 24.09
C ALA A 173 -1.90 -4.67 25.49
N ASN A 174 -2.50 -3.55 25.89
CA ASN A 174 -3.21 -3.39 27.15
C ASN A 174 -4.69 -3.17 26.84
N ASP A 175 -5.50 -4.25 26.93
CA ASP A 175 -6.94 -4.23 26.64
C ASP A 175 -7.28 -3.55 25.30
N CYS A 176 -6.43 -3.80 24.29
CA CYS A 176 -6.51 -3.09 23.03
C CYS A 176 -7.58 -3.69 22.12
N LYS A 177 -8.55 -2.86 21.71
CA LYS A 177 -9.57 -3.22 20.71
C LYS A 177 -9.47 -2.28 19.54
N ILE A 178 -9.44 -2.87 18.34
CA ILE A 178 -9.27 -2.13 17.09
C ILE A 178 -10.44 -2.41 16.16
N ASN A 179 -11.05 -1.35 15.65
CA ASN A 179 -12.07 -1.38 14.61
C ASN A 179 -11.40 -1.40 13.23
N ILE A 180 -11.66 -2.46 12.47
CA ILE A 180 -11.12 -2.68 11.12
C ILE A 180 -12.10 -2.35 9.98
N GLN A 181 -13.11 -1.52 10.24
CA GLN A 181 -14.07 -1.05 9.24
C GLN A 181 -13.43 -0.37 8.01
N CYS A 182 -12.19 0.10 8.10
CA CYS A 182 -11.45 0.57 6.93
C CYS A 182 -11.16 -0.54 5.90
N LEU A 183 -11.14 -1.80 6.33
CA LEU A 183 -10.87 -2.97 5.50
C LEU A 183 -12.12 -3.79 5.21
N THR A 184 -13.08 -3.81 6.13
CA THR A 184 -14.31 -4.59 6.03
C THR A 184 -15.50 -3.68 5.75
N ASP A 185 -16.44 -4.13 4.91
CA ASP A 185 -17.66 -3.38 4.60
C ASP A 185 -18.64 -3.27 5.81
N SER A 186 -18.31 -3.90 6.94
CA SER A 186 -19.05 -3.86 8.20
C SER A 186 -18.16 -3.44 9.37
N GLU A 187 -18.76 -2.83 10.40
CA GLU A 187 -18.08 -2.58 11.68
C GLU A 187 -17.67 -3.90 12.33
N THR A 188 -16.35 -4.09 12.45
CA THR A 188 -15.77 -5.29 13.06
C THR A 188 -14.71 -4.85 14.05
N ILE A 189 -14.96 -5.12 15.33
CA ILE A 189 -14.03 -4.83 16.42
C ILE A 189 -13.32 -6.12 16.81
N LEU A 190 -11.99 -6.09 16.77
CA LEU A 190 -11.16 -7.23 17.13
C LEU A 190 -10.22 -6.87 18.27
N GLU A 191 -10.14 -7.78 19.24
CA GLU A 191 -9.16 -7.72 20.32
C GLU A 191 -7.76 -8.01 19.77
N ARG A 192 -6.78 -7.34 20.37
CA ARG A 192 -5.39 -7.39 19.93
C ARG A 192 -4.47 -7.87 21.04
N SER A 193 -3.54 -8.74 20.68
CA SER A 193 -2.61 -9.36 21.62
C SER A 193 -1.24 -9.56 20.97
N GLU A 194 -0.21 -9.78 21.77
CA GLU A 194 1.16 -10.06 21.28
C GLU A 194 1.27 -11.41 20.54
N LYS A 195 0.38 -12.36 20.85
CA LYS A 195 0.45 -13.77 20.46
C LYS A 195 -0.24 -14.02 19.12
N CYS A 196 0.39 -14.85 18.28
CA CYS A 196 -0.24 -15.33 17.06
C CYS A 196 -1.39 -16.28 17.40
N THR A 197 -2.62 -15.92 17.07
CA THR A 197 -3.82 -16.71 17.39
C THR A 197 -4.39 -17.47 16.19
N SER A 198 -4.07 -17.05 14.96
CA SER A 198 -4.57 -17.67 13.74
C SER A 198 -3.44 -17.93 12.74
N GLN A 199 -3.65 -18.92 11.87
CA GLN A 199 -2.76 -19.16 10.74
C GLN A 199 -2.97 -18.12 9.63
N GLU A 200 -4.16 -17.52 9.55
CA GLU A 200 -4.51 -16.49 8.58
C GLU A 200 -4.06 -15.11 9.07
N PHE A 201 -3.39 -14.35 8.19
CA PHE A 201 -2.89 -13.01 8.50
C PHE A 201 -4.01 -12.06 8.93
N LEU A 202 -5.16 -12.10 8.24
CA LEU A 202 -6.30 -11.20 8.48
C LEU A 202 -6.98 -11.42 9.85
N GLN A 203 -7.00 -12.66 10.33
CA GLN A 203 -7.65 -13.07 11.57
C GLN A 203 -6.71 -13.04 12.78
N SER A 204 -5.41 -12.86 12.56
CA SER A 204 -4.44 -12.90 13.65
C SER A 204 -4.55 -11.64 14.52
N GLN A 205 -4.68 -11.84 15.83
CA GLN A 205 -4.81 -10.74 16.81
C GLN A 205 -3.55 -9.89 16.97
N ASN A 206 -2.42 -10.38 16.45
CA ASN A 206 -1.11 -9.80 16.65
C ASN A 206 -0.62 -8.90 15.52
N ILE A 207 -1.51 -8.61 14.57
CA ILE A 207 -1.32 -7.62 13.51
C ILE A 207 -2.34 -6.52 13.73
N SER A 208 -2.04 -5.29 13.30
CA SER A 208 -3.05 -4.24 13.10
C SER A 208 -2.78 -3.53 11.80
N TYR A 209 -3.82 -2.97 11.19
CA TYR A 209 -3.76 -2.51 9.80
C TYR A 209 -3.83 -1.00 9.70
N PHE A 210 -3.17 -0.46 8.68
CA PHE A 210 -3.25 0.93 8.31
C PHE A 210 -4.70 1.39 8.16
N GLY A 211 -5.06 2.49 8.83
CA GLY A 211 -6.41 3.07 8.80
C GLY A 211 -7.39 2.48 9.84
N SER A 212 -6.99 1.48 10.61
CA SER A 212 -7.83 0.92 11.68
C SER A 212 -7.87 1.84 12.90
N LEU A 213 -9.02 1.97 13.56
CA LEU A 213 -9.21 2.85 14.72
C LEU A 213 -9.05 2.09 16.03
N CYS A 214 -8.22 2.58 16.95
CA CYS A 214 -8.16 2.06 18.31
C CYS A 214 -9.36 2.58 19.12
N VAL A 215 -10.27 1.67 19.49
CA VAL A 215 -11.52 1.99 20.19
C VAL A 215 -11.35 1.89 21.70
N GLN A 216 -10.43 1.05 22.16
CA GLN A 216 -10.19 0.80 23.58
C GLN A 216 -8.73 0.43 23.81
N GLY A 217 -8.21 0.82 24.98
CA GLY A 217 -6.87 0.45 25.44
C GLY A 217 -5.75 1.17 24.71
N GLU A 218 -4.59 0.52 24.69
CA GLU A 218 -3.41 0.98 23.96
C GLU A 218 -2.59 -0.23 23.48
N CYS A 219 -1.83 -0.04 22.41
CA CYS A 219 -0.88 -1.04 21.95
C CYS A 219 0.42 -0.42 21.46
N LYS A 220 1.48 -1.20 21.61
CA LYS A 220 2.81 -0.92 21.05
C LYS A 220 3.06 -1.96 19.97
N GLY A 221 3.40 -1.51 18.78
CA GLY A 221 3.70 -2.39 17.66
C GLY A 221 4.85 -1.87 16.83
N VAL A 222 5.39 -2.73 15.98
CA VAL A 222 6.46 -2.38 15.05
C VAL A 222 5.92 -2.38 13.62
N ALA A 223 6.23 -1.33 12.86
CA ALA A 223 5.82 -1.16 11.48
C ALA A 223 6.41 -2.26 10.60
N ILE A 224 5.55 -3.02 9.93
CA ILE A 224 5.94 -4.10 9.03
C ILE A 224 5.95 -3.59 7.58
N THR A 225 4.84 -2.99 7.17
CA THR A 225 4.65 -2.45 5.83
C THR A 225 4.15 -1.00 5.93
N THR A 226 4.58 -0.18 4.98
CA THR A 226 4.25 1.24 4.92
C THR A 226 3.83 1.61 3.49
N GLY A 227 3.05 2.69 3.38
CA GLY A 227 2.60 3.29 2.12
C GLY A 227 1.88 2.30 1.21
N GLN A 228 2.33 2.24 -0.05
CA GLN A 228 1.75 1.38 -1.08
C GLN A 228 1.80 -0.12 -0.78
N LYS A 229 2.67 -0.55 0.16
CA LYS A 229 2.84 -1.96 0.53
C LYS A 229 1.87 -2.41 1.62
N THR A 230 1.12 -1.48 2.23
CA THR A 230 0.11 -1.78 3.25
C THR A 230 -1.04 -2.60 2.68
N LEU A 231 -1.73 -3.34 3.54
CA LEU A 231 -2.84 -4.19 3.14
C LEU A 231 -4.01 -3.37 2.57
N LEU A 232 -4.33 -2.22 3.17
CA LEU A 232 -5.33 -1.30 2.64
C LEU A 232 -4.97 -0.85 1.22
N SER A 233 -3.71 -0.46 0.98
CA SER A 233 -3.26 -0.05 -0.35
C SER A 233 -3.41 -1.15 -1.39
N ARG A 234 -3.05 -2.40 -1.04
CA ARG A 234 -3.18 -3.55 -1.93
C ARG A 234 -4.63 -3.84 -2.31
N LEU A 235 -5.55 -3.72 -1.36
CA LEU A 235 -6.98 -3.91 -1.61
C LEU A 235 -7.55 -2.80 -2.50
N VAL A 236 -7.16 -1.54 -2.27
CA VAL A 236 -7.61 -0.40 -3.06
C VAL A 236 -7.09 -0.49 -4.51
N HIS A 237 -5.85 -0.92 -4.72
CA HIS A 237 -5.28 -1.09 -6.07
C HIS A 237 -5.77 -2.37 -6.77
N SER A 238 -6.43 -3.28 -6.06
CA SER A 238 -6.98 -4.53 -6.61
C SER A 238 -8.38 -4.38 -7.23
N LYS A 239 -9.14 -3.36 -6.82
CA LYS A 239 -10.48 -3.07 -7.33
C LYS A 239 -10.38 -2.32 -8.66
#